data_AF-A0A7C1BJP5-F1
#
_entry.id   AF-A0A7C1BJP5-F1
#
_cell.length_a   1.000
_cell.length_b   1.000
_cell.length_c   1.000
_cell.angle_alpha   90.00
_cell.angle_beta   90.00
_cell.angle_gamma   90.00
#
_symmetry.space_group_name_H-M   'P 1'
#
loop_
_entity.id
_entity.type
_entity.pdbx_description
1 polymer ?
#
loop_
_entity_poly.entity_id
_entity_poly.type
_entity_poly.pdbx_seq_one_letter_code
_entity_poly.pdbx_strand_id
1 'polypeptide(L)'
;MRRPRDAREGEILESLDGLFFDVKGLVHPPDRIVAFIRFYPNVNGNRIKGGKLYRKVYSLKDRYRLLKERYPRYLVYDPVFDEVLCEVPRNEVKSIHDPVEFLKENLLNRDRLDELTLKALSFAEVVKRHSKIPWESIGISGSVMIGLHQESSDIDIVVYGSKNCLAVYETMREL
;
A
#
# COMPACT_ATOMS: atom_id res chain seq x y z
N MET A 1 -12.34 12.26 -20.15
CA MET A 1 -12.54 11.79 -18.76
C MET A 1 -11.94 10.39 -18.64
N ARG A 2 -10.88 10.20 -17.84
CA ARG A 2 -10.42 8.84 -17.50
C ARG A 2 -11.50 8.22 -16.61
N ARG A 3 -11.91 6.98 -16.88
CA ARG A 3 -12.69 6.19 -15.91
C ARG A 3 -11.94 6.23 -14.57
N PRO A 4 -12.60 6.30 -13.41
CA PRO A 4 -11.92 6.07 -12.14
C PRO A 4 -11.20 4.73 -12.30
N ARG A 5 -9.86 4.75 -12.21
CA ARG A 5 -9.08 3.53 -12.29
C ARG A 5 -9.51 2.69 -11.09
N ASP A 6 -9.89 1.44 -11.31
CA ASP A 6 -10.11 0.53 -10.18
C ASP A 6 -8.83 0.42 -9.36
N ALA A 7 -9.00 0.26 -8.05
CA ALA A 7 -7.88 0.05 -7.16
C ALA A 7 -7.08 -1.19 -7.60
N ARG A 8 -5.78 -1.18 -7.34
CA ARG A 8 -4.89 -2.29 -7.72
C ARG A 8 -3.91 -2.62 -6.61
N GLU A 9 -3.45 -3.86 -6.61
CA GLU A 9 -2.44 -4.33 -5.67
C GLU A 9 -1.20 -3.41 -5.65
N GLY A 10 -0.71 -3.16 -4.44
CA GLY A 10 0.36 -2.20 -4.17
C GLY A 10 -0.13 -0.80 -3.83
N GLU A 11 -1.39 -0.47 -4.08
CA GLU A 11 -2.00 0.77 -3.60
C GLU A 11 -2.43 0.65 -2.14
N ILE A 12 -2.51 1.79 -1.45
CA ILE A 12 -3.06 1.87 -0.08
C ILE A 12 -4.30 2.74 -0.09
N LEU A 13 -5.38 2.20 0.46
CA LEU A 13 -6.65 2.89 0.63
C LEU A 13 -6.69 3.56 2.00
N GLU A 14 -7.02 4.85 2.04
CA GLU A 14 -7.43 5.57 3.26
C GLU A 14 -8.96 5.63 3.32
N SER A 15 -9.53 5.16 4.42
CA SER A 15 -10.98 5.24 4.69
C SER A 15 -11.38 6.56 5.36
N LEU A 16 -12.68 6.87 5.38
CA LEU A 16 -13.22 8.02 6.11
C LEU A 16 -12.94 7.96 7.63
N ASP A 17 -12.79 6.76 8.20
CA ASP A 17 -12.37 6.54 9.60
C ASP A 17 -10.89 6.87 9.85
N GLY A 18 -10.11 7.15 8.80
CA GLY A 18 -8.66 7.30 8.87
C GLY A 18 -7.92 5.97 9.04
N LEU A 19 -8.51 4.83 8.69
CA LEU A 19 -7.81 3.55 8.60
C LEU A 19 -7.09 3.44 7.25
N PHE A 20 -5.93 2.78 7.23
CA PHE A 20 -5.18 2.49 6.01
C PHE A 20 -5.22 0.98 5.71
N PHE A 21 -5.54 0.63 4.47
CA PHE A 21 -5.68 -0.75 3.99
C PHE A 21 -4.76 -1.01 2.79
N ASP A 22 -4.09 -2.16 2.79
CA ASP A 22 -3.33 -2.66 1.64
C ASP A 22 -4.33 -3.23 0.61
N VAL A 23 -4.43 -2.66 -0.60
CA VAL A 23 -5.31 -3.19 -1.66
C VAL A 23 -4.78 -4.55 -2.13
N LYS A 24 -5.69 -5.52 -2.33
CA LYS A 24 -5.34 -6.88 -2.75
C LYS A 24 -6.01 -7.31 -4.05
N GLY A 25 -5.21 -7.78 -4.99
CA GLY A 25 -5.65 -8.14 -6.33
C GLY A 25 -5.89 -6.96 -7.27
N LEU A 26 -6.49 -7.25 -8.41
CA LEU A 26 -6.81 -6.30 -9.48
C LEU A 26 -8.32 -6.26 -9.80
N VAL A 27 -9.07 -7.18 -9.20
CA VAL A 27 -10.50 -7.37 -9.45
C VAL A 27 -11.20 -7.24 -8.12
N HIS A 28 -12.24 -6.42 -8.10
CA HIS A 28 -12.98 -6.09 -6.90
C HIS A 28 -14.49 -6.17 -7.16
N PRO A 29 -15.31 -6.41 -6.13
CA PRO A 29 -16.75 -6.29 -6.26
C PRO A 29 -17.16 -4.88 -6.74
N PRO A 30 -18.32 -4.72 -7.41
CA PRO A 30 -18.70 -3.44 -8.01
C PRO A 30 -18.73 -2.25 -7.05
N ASP A 31 -19.17 -2.47 -5.81
CA ASP A 31 -19.36 -1.44 -4.78
C ASP A 31 -18.29 -1.45 -3.68
N ARG A 32 -17.32 -2.37 -3.74
CA ARG A 32 -16.32 -2.58 -2.70
C ARG A 32 -14.91 -2.73 -3.27
N ILE A 33 -13.91 -2.62 -2.39
CA ILE A 33 -12.50 -2.86 -2.70
C ILE A 33 -11.97 -3.87 -1.69
N VAL A 34 -11.44 -4.98 -2.18
CA VAL A 34 -10.76 -5.98 -1.34
C VAL A 34 -9.44 -5.39 -0.88
N ALA A 35 -9.32 -5.12 0.42
CA ALA A 35 -8.15 -4.48 1.00
C ALA A 35 -8.01 -4.83 2.48
N PHE A 36 -6.80 -5.14 2.95
CA PHE A 36 -6.57 -5.59 4.33
C PHE A 36 -6.05 -4.45 5.21
N ILE A 37 -6.69 -4.25 6.36
CA ILE A 37 -6.27 -3.19 7.30
C ILE A 37 -4.82 -3.35 7.71
N ARG A 38 -4.06 -2.25 7.68
CA ARG A 38 -2.63 -2.23 7.99
C ARG A 38 -2.30 -1.23 9.10
N PHE A 39 -2.96 -0.06 9.10
CA PHE A 39 -2.80 0.94 10.14
C PHE A 39 -4.15 1.49 10.59
N TYR A 40 -4.26 1.79 11.87
CA TYR A 40 -5.47 2.38 12.46
C TYR A 40 -5.12 3.44 13.52
N PRO A 41 -5.97 4.47 13.69
CA PRO A 41 -5.80 5.43 14.77
C PRO A 41 -5.84 4.76 16.14
N ASN A 42 -4.85 5.06 16.97
CA ASN A 42 -4.72 4.51 18.33
C ASN A 42 -3.92 5.48 19.20
N VAL A 43 -4.48 5.91 20.34
CA VAL A 43 -3.81 6.82 21.28
C VAL A 43 -2.54 6.25 21.91
N ASN A 44 -2.41 4.92 21.93
CA ASN A 44 -1.22 4.19 22.37
C ASN A 44 -0.38 3.73 21.16
N GLY A 45 -0.60 4.32 19.98
CA GLY A 45 0.17 4.09 18.77
C GLY A 45 1.60 4.62 18.90
N ASN A 46 2.51 4.10 18.08
CA ASN A 46 3.92 4.50 18.06
C ASN A 46 4.34 5.17 16.75
N ARG A 47 3.38 5.43 15.85
CA ARG A 47 3.59 6.09 14.56
C ARG A 47 2.73 7.35 14.52
N ILE A 48 3.25 8.43 13.93
CA ILE A 48 2.57 9.73 13.91
C ILE A 48 2.34 10.17 12.47
N LYS A 49 1.11 10.59 12.15
CA LYS A 49 0.78 11.26 10.88
C LYS A 49 -0.26 12.34 11.13
N GLY A 50 0.04 13.57 10.70
CA GLY A 50 -0.87 14.71 10.83
C GLY A 50 -1.33 14.97 12.27
N GLY A 51 -0.42 14.82 13.25
CA GLY A 51 -0.72 14.99 14.67
C GLY A 51 -1.50 13.84 15.33
N LYS A 52 -1.85 12.78 14.58
CA LYS A 52 -2.56 11.60 15.11
C LYS A 52 -1.61 10.42 15.29
N LEU A 53 -1.84 9.64 16.35
CA LEU A 53 -1.12 8.41 16.65
C LEU A 53 -1.77 7.20 15.96
N TYR A 54 -0.95 6.34 15.41
CA TYR A 54 -1.32 5.15 14.66
C TYR A 54 -0.62 3.91 15.20
N ARG A 55 -1.28 2.77 15.05
CA ARG A 55 -0.70 1.44 15.32
C ARG A 55 -0.76 0.58 14.05
N LYS A 56 0.33 -0.14 13.79
CA LYS A 56 0.41 -1.13 12.71
C LYS A 56 -0.19 -2.46 13.19
N VAL A 57 -0.96 -3.11 12.33
CA VAL A 57 -1.47 -4.48 12.57
C VAL A 57 -0.64 -5.45 11.75
N TYR A 58 0.03 -6.38 12.44
CA TYR A 58 1.01 -7.27 11.81
C TYR A 58 0.35 -8.53 11.26
N SER A 59 -0.20 -9.37 12.16
CA SER A 59 -0.73 -10.67 11.79
C SER A 59 -2.11 -10.58 11.15
N LEU A 60 -2.40 -11.48 10.20
CA LEU A 60 -3.72 -11.58 9.59
C LEU A 60 -4.81 -11.84 10.65
N LYS A 61 -4.53 -12.70 11.63
CA LYS A 61 -5.42 -13.00 12.76
C LYS A 61 -5.80 -11.74 13.54
N ASP A 62 -4.84 -10.85 13.82
CA ASP A 62 -5.11 -9.61 14.54
C ASP A 62 -5.86 -8.60 13.68
N ARG A 63 -5.66 -8.59 12.35
CA ARG A 63 -6.47 -7.79 11.41
C ARG A 63 -7.94 -8.18 11.50
N TYR A 64 -8.26 -9.47 11.38
CA TYR A 64 -9.63 -9.96 11.51
C TYR A 64 -10.23 -9.68 12.89
N ARG A 65 -9.46 -9.92 13.97
CA ARG A 65 -9.91 -9.60 15.34
C ARG A 65 -10.28 -8.11 15.46
N LEU A 66 -9.39 -7.22 15.02
CA LEU A 66 -9.59 -5.78 15.08
C LEU A 66 -10.85 -5.34 14.31
N LEU A 67 -11.02 -5.85 13.09
CA LEU A 67 -12.19 -5.51 12.28
C LEU A 67 -13.47 -6.04 12.91
N LYS A 68 -13.49 -7.29 13.38
CA LYS A 68 -14.65 -7.86 14.05
C LYS A 68 -15.08 -7.07 15.29
N GLU A 69 -14.10 -6.62 16.09
CA GLU A 69 -14.37 -5.92 17.35
C GLU A 69 -14.72 -4.44 17.16
N ARG A 70 -14.11 -3.75 16.19
CA ARG A 70 -14.20 -2.28 16.08
C ARG A 70 -14.79 -1.76 14.76
N TYR A 71 -14.64 -2.51 13.68
CA TYR A 71 -15.05 -2.08 12.34
C TYR A 71 -15.72 -3.21 11.55
N PRO A 72 -16.78 -3.86 12.08
CA PRO A 72 -17.32 -5.09 11.52
C PRO A 72 -17.90 -4.91 10.11
N ARG A 73 -18.25 -3.67 9.73
CA ARG A 73 -18.76 -3.31 8.39
C ARG A 73 -17.80 -3.58 7.23
N TYR A 74 -16.50 -3.75 7.53
CA TYR A 74 -15.48 -4.11 6.54
C TYR A 74 -15.26 -5.62 6.43
N LEU A 75 -15.88 -6.45 7.28
CA LEU A 75 -15.84 -7.91 7.13
C LEU A 75 -17.10 -8.39 6.43
N VAL A 76 -16.95 -8.92 5.22
CA VAL A 76 -18.06 -9.38 4.37
C VAL A 76 -17.74 -10.75 3.83
N TYR A 77 -18.75 -11.61 3.71
CA TYR A 77 -18.61 -12.85 2.99
C TYR A 77 -18.58 -12.56 1.48
N ASP A 78 -17.45 -12.83 0.85
CA ASP A 78 -17.24 -12.68 -0.58
C ASP A 78 -17.64 -13.98 -1.30
N PRO A 79 -18.66 -13.97 -2.18
CA PRO A 79 -19.13 -15.18 -2.85
C PRO A 79 -18.19 -15.69 -3.96
N VAL A 80 -17.23 -14.88 -4.42
CA VAL A 80 -16.22 -15.29 -5.40
C VAL A 80 -15.11 -16.08 -4.73
N PHE A 81 -14.71 -15.66 -3.53
CA PHE A 81 -13.67 -16.35 -2.74
C PHE A 81 -14.23 -17.40 -1.77
N ASP A 82 -15.55 -17.46 -1.57
CA ASP A 82 -16.23 -18.35 -0.60
C ASP A 82 -15.64 -18.19 0.82
N GLU A 83 -15.37 -16.96 1.22
CA GLU A 83 -14.70 -16.63 2.48
C GLU A 83 -15.11 -15.25 2.99
N VAL A 84 -14.98 -15.03 4.31
CA VAL A 84 -15.11 -13.69 4.89
C VAL A 84 -13.84 -12.90 4.63
N LEU A 85 -13.93 -11.86 3.82
CA LEU A 85 -12.83 -10.97 3.45
C LEU A 85 -12.97 -9.58 4.04
N CYS A 86 -11.84 -8.86 4.03
CA CYS A 86 -11.80 -7.45 4.32
C CYS A 86 -12.10 -6.65 3.04
N GLU A 87 -13.28 -6.04 3.00
CA GLU A 87 -13.79 -5.29 1.86
C GLU A 87 -14.28 -3.91 2.29
N VAL A 88 -13.70 -2.88 1.70
CA VAL A 88 -14.04 -1.48 1.99
C VAL A 88 -15.09 -0.98 0.99
N PRO A 89 -16.28 -0.54 1.43
CA PRO A 89 -17.25 0.13 0.58
C PRO A 89 -16.66 1.35 -0.13
N ARG A 90 -16.92 1.51 -1.43
CA ARG A 90 -16.38 2.62 -2.22
C ARG A 90 -16.81 4.00 -1.70
N ASN A 91 -17.99 4.11 -1.09
CA ASN A 91 -18.47 5.33 -0.45
C ASN A 91 -17.79 5.67 0.88
N GLU A 92 -17.02 4.74 1.46
CA GLU A 92 -16.23 4.93 2.69
C GLU A 92 -14.75 5.20 2.37
N VAL A 93 -14.38 5.27 1.08
CA VAL A 93 -13.02 5.56 0.62
C VAL A 93 -12.79 7.06 0.59
N LYS A 94 -11.82 7.51 1.37
CA LYS A 94 -11.37 8.91 1.37
C LYS A 94 -10.40 9.18 0.24
N SER A 95 -9.41 8.30 0.07
CA SER A 95 -8.39 8.41 -0.98
C SER A 95 -7.70 7.08 -1.23
N ILE A 96 -7.08 6.94 -2.39
CA ILE A 96 -6.22 5.81 -2.75
C ILE A 96 -4.84 6.38 -3.10
N HIS A 97 -3.81 5.82 -2.48
CA HIS A 97 -2.41 6.21 -2.67
C HIS A 97 -1.77 5.30 -3.72
N ASP A 98 -1.30 5.89 -4.82
CA ASP A 98 -0.62 5.19 -5.91
C ASP A 98 0.90 5.15 -5.66
N PRO A 99 1.55 3.97 -5.66
CA PRO A 99 2.96 3.83 -5.33
C PRO A 99 3.91 4.39 -6.40
N VAL A 100 3.49 4.42 -7.68
CA VAL A 100 4.27 5.01 -8.78
C VAL A 100 4.21 6.52 -8.70
N GLU A 101 3.02 7.08 -8.48
CA GLU A 101 2.86 8.52 -8.26
C GLU A 101 3.62 8.97 -7.02
N PHE A 102 3.55 8.20 -5.92
CA PHE A 102 4.32 8.48 -4.72
C PHE A 102 5.84 8.53 -4.99
N LEU A 103 6.41 7.50 -5.62
CA LEU A 103 7.84 7.48 -5.96
C LEU A 103 8.23 8.70 -6.82
N LYS A 104 7.42 9.02 -7.83
CA LYS A 104 7.68 10.15 -8.73
C LYS A 104 7.61 11.50 -8.02
N GLU A 105 6.54 11.74 -7.28
CA GLU A 105 6.26 13.06 -6.70
C GLU A 105 6.99 13.32 -5.38
N ASN A 106 7.25 12.28 -4.59
CA ASN A 106 7.70 12.42 -3.21
C ASN A 106 9.15 11.98 -2.98
N LEU A 107 9.71 11.14 -3.86
CA LEU A 107 11.09 10.66 -3.74
C LEU A 107 11.98 11.21 -4.84
N LEU A 108 11.60 11.08 -6.12
CA LEU A 108 12.42 11.53 -7.25
C LEU A 108 12.55 13.06 -7.33
N ASN A 109 11.47 13.79 -6.98
CA ASN A 109 11.38 15.24 -7.14
C ASN A 109 11.61 16.02 -5.83
N ARG A 110 12.21 15.40 -4.81
CA ARG A 110 12.31 15.99 -3.47
C ARG A 110 13.75 16.20 -3.04
N ASP A 111 14.08 17.42 -2.61
CA ASP A 111 15.45 17.79 -2.22
C ASP A 111 15.91 17.18 -0.89
N ARG A 112 14.96 16.83 -0.01
CA ARG A 112 15.23 16.33 1.33
C ARG A 112 14.42 15.07 1.60
N LEU A 113 15.15 13.97 1.78
CA LEU A 113 14.65 12.67 2.16
C LEU A 113 15.22 12.28 3.53
N ASP A 114 14.40 11.63 4.34
CA ASP A 114 14.90 10.92 5.52
C ASP A 114 15.67 9.65 5.10
N GLU A 115 16.36 9.02 6.05
CA GLU A 115 17.24 7.88 5.74
C GLU A 115 16.49 6.73 5.05
N LEU A 116 15.28 6.40 5.49
CA LEU A 116 14.53 5.27 4.92
C LEU A 116 13.99 5.59 3.53
N THR A 117 13.48 6.82 3.33
CA THR A 117 13.02 7.28 2.02
C THR A 117 14.17 7.39 1.01
N LEU A 118 15.36 7.77 1.45
CA LEU A 118 16.57 7.74 0.63
C LEU A 118 16.95 6.30 0.25
N LYS A 119 16.95 5.36 1.21
CA LYS A 119 17.19 3.93 0.92
C LYS A 119 16.14 3.37 -0.06
N ALA A 120 14.88 3.75 0.08
CA ALA A 120 13.82 3.34 -0.84
C ALA A 120 14.05 3.87 -2.26
N LEU A 121 14.45 5.14 -2.40
CA LEU A 121 14.81 5.72 -3.69
C LEU A 121 16.02 4.99 -4.30
N SER A 122 17.10 4.80 -3.53
CA SER A 122 18.29 4.09 -3.99
C SER A 122 17.97 2.66 -4.42
N PHE A 123 17.09 1.96 -3.69
CA PHE A 123 16.65 0.62 -4.09
C PHE A 123 15.89 0.65 -5.43
N ALA A 124 14.97 1.61 -5.61
CA ALA A 124 14.23 1.78 -6.86
C ALA A 124 15.16 2.11 -8.04
N GLU A 125 16.21 2.91 -7.83
CA GLU A 125 17.23 3.23 -8.84
C GLU A 125 18.05 2.00 -9.24
N VAL A 126 18.46 1.17 -8.28
CA VAL A 126 19.17 -0.10 -8.55
C VAL A 126 18.26 -1.01 -9.38
N VAL A 127 17.02 -1.22 -8.96
CA VAL A 127 16.05 -2.03 -9.71
C VAL A 127 15.90 -1.50 -11.12
N LYS A 128 15.68 -0.19 -11.30
CA LYS A 128 15.57 0.41 -12.63
C LYS A 128 16.80 0.20 -13.49
N ARG A 129 17.99 0.46 -12.95
CA ARG A 129 19.26 0.45 -13.69
C ARG A 129 19.56 -0.94 -14.23
N HIS A 130 19.39 -1.97 -13.39
CA HIS A 130 19.76 -3.33 -13.72
C HIS A 130 18.67 -4.04 -14.55
N SER A 131 17.39 -3.84 -14.23
CA SER A 131 16.28 -4.47 -14.99
C SER A 131 15.89 -3.71 -16.27
N LYS A 132 16.39 -2.48 -16.44
CA LYS A 132 16.16 -1.61 -17.61
C LYS A 132 14.67 -1.31 -17.88
N ILE A 133 13.85 -1.27 -16.83
CA ILE A 133 12.41 -0.98 -16.92
C ILE A 133 12.11 0.54 -16.79
N PRO A 134 10.95 1.01 -17.29
CA PRO A 134 10.54 2.42 -17.16
C PRO A 134 10.17 2.79 -15.71
N TRP A 135 10.36 4.06 -15.32
CA TRP A 135 9.98 4.55 -14.00
C TRP A 135 8.48 4.40 -13.72
N GLU A 136 7.66 4.51 -14.77
CA GLU A 136 6.20 4.36 -14.75
C GLU A 136 5.74 2.96 -14.33
N SER A 137 6.67 2.00 -14.28
CA SER A 137 6.42 0.64 -13.82
C SER A 137 6.91 0.34 -12.41
N ILE A 138 7.59 1.28 -11.74
CA ILE A 138 8.16 1.09 -10.41
C ILE A 138 7.42 1.99 -9.43
N GLY A 139 7.06 1.46 -8.27
CA GLY A 139 6.47 2.23 -7.18
C GLY A 139 7.04 1.85 -5.83
N ILE A 140 6.90 2.75 -4.86
CA ILE A 140 7.18 2.50 -3.44
C ILE A 140 5.87 2.57 -2.68
N SER A 141 5.53 1.50 -1.99
CA SER A 141 4.29 1.32 -1.24
C SER A 141 4.54 1.31 0.28
N GLY A 142 3.61 0.73 1.03
CA GLY A 142 3.77 0.44 2.44
C GLY A 142 3.80 1.68 3.32
N SER A 143 4.47 1.56 4.47
CA SER A 143 4.54 2.64 5.44
C SER A 143 5.26 3.88 4.93
N VAL A 144 6.19 3.71 3.97
CA VAL A 144 6.93 4.82 3.36
C VAL A 144 5.97 5.70 2.57
N MET A 145 5.13 5.10 1.72
CA MET A 145 4.16 5.82 0.89
C MET A 145 3.19 6.68 1.69
N ILE A 146 2.70 6.17 2.82
CA ILE A 146 1.74 6.89 3.64
C ILE A 146 2.40 7.69 4.76
N GLY A 147 3.74 7.78 4.81
CA GLY A 147 4.47 8.55 5.83
C GLY A 147 4.21 8.07 7.26
N LEU A 148 3.97 6.77 7.43
CA LEU A 148 3.86 6.12 8.72
C LEU A 148 5.08 5.25 9.01
N HIS A 149 6.18 5.36 8.26
CA HIS A 149 7.38 4.56 8.48
C HIS A 149 8.13 4.95 9.77
N GLN A 150 8.98 4.04 10.19
CA GLN A 150 9.98 4.16 11.26
C GLN A 150 11.30 3.64 10.69
N GLU A 151 12.43 3.94 11.30
CA GLU A 151 13.76 3.48 10.83
C GLU A 151 13.84 1.96 10.63
N SER A 152 13.13 1.18 11.45
CA SER A 152 13.04 -0.28 11.36
C SER A 152 12.01 -0.81 10.37
N SER A 153 11.38 0.04 9.56
CA SER A 153 10.35 -0.38 8.61
C SER A 153 10.98 -0.93 7.34
N ASP A 154 10.34 -1.96 6.78
CA ASP A 154 10.72 -2.52 5.48
C ASP A 154 10.46 -1.54 4.34
N ILE A 155 11.13 -1.76 3.20
CA ILE A 155 10.90 -1.04 1.95
C ILE A 155 10.07 -1.93 1.04
N ASP A 156 8.82 -1.51 0.81
CA ASP A 156 7.87 -2.22 -0.04
C ASP A 156 7.94 -1.68 -1.48
N ILE A 157 8.75 -2.30 -2.34
CA ILE A 157 8.80 -1.97 -3.78
C ILE A 157 7.72 -2.73 -4.56
N VAL A 158 7.07 -2.05 -5.50
CA VAL A 158 6.06 -2.64 -6.38
C VAL A 158 6.49 -2.44 -7.83
N VAL A 159 6.36 -3.49 -8.64
CA VAL A 159 6.67 -3.44 -10.08
C VAL A 159 5.43 -3.85 -10.86
N TYR A 160 5.04 -3.04 -11.85
CA TYR A 160 3.86 -3.25 -12.67
C TYR A 160 4.19 -3.74 -14.08
N GLY A 161 3.39 -4.70 -14.55
CA GLY A 161 3.48 -5.28 -15.90
C GLY A 161 4.32 -6.55 -15.93
N SER A 162 3.75 -7.64 -16.46
CA SER A 162 4.33 -8.98 -16.36
C SER A 162 5.76 -9.09 -16.90
N LYS A 163 6.08 -8.40 -18.00
CA LYS A 163 7.44 -8.36 -18.56
C LYS A 163 8.42 -7.62 -17.65
N ASN A 164 7.98 -6.54 -17.01
CA ASN A 164 8.80 -5.78 -16.07
C ASN A 164 9.03 -6.57 -14.79
N CYS A 165 7.99 -7.24 -14.26
CA CYS A 165 8.11 -8.13 -13.12
C CYS A 165 9.12 -9.25 -13.39
N LEU A 166 9.09 -9.86 -14.57
CA LEU A 166 10.05 -10.89 -14.96
C LEU A 166 11.48 -10.34 -15.03
N ALA A 167 11.69 -9.20 -15.69
CA ALA A 167 13.00 -8.56 -15.78
C ALA A 167 13.58 -8.22 -14.39
N VAL A 168 12.74 -7.74 -13.46
CA VAL A 168 13.17 -7.47 -12.08
C VAL A 168 13.46 -8.76 -11.32
N TYR A 169 12.63 -9.80 -11.48
CA TYR A 169 12.89 -11.10 -10.87
C TYR A 169 14.24 -11.68 -11.31
N GLU A 170 14.52 -11.65 -12.61
CA GLU A 170 15.81 -12.10 -13.18
C GLU A 170 16.97 -11.27 -12.62
N THR A 171 16.82 -9.94 -12.61
CA THR A 171 17.81 -9.03 -12.02
C THR A 171 18.12 -9.34 -10.56
N MET A 172 17.09 -9.57 -9.74
CA MET A 172 17.24 -9.82 -8.30
C MET A 172 17.91 -11.17 -8.01
N ARG A 173 17.98 -12.10 -8.97
CA ARG A 173 18.72 -13.36 -8.82
C ARG A 173 20.23 -13.20 -9.05
N GLU A 174 20.63 -12.12 -9.71
CA GLU A 174 22.02 -11.87 -10.10
C GLU A 174 22.74 -10.87 -9.18
N LEU A 175 21.98 -10.15 -8.35
CA LEU A 175 22.48 -9.23 -7.32
C LEU A 175 22.78 -9.97 -6.01
#